data_AF-A0A182PY12-F1
#
_entry.id   AF-A0A182PY12-F1
#
_cell.length_a   1.000
_cell.length_b   1.000
_cell.length_c   1.000
_cell.angle_alpha   90.00
_cell.angle_beta   90.00
_cell.angle_gamma   90.00
#
_symmetry.space_group_name_H-M   'P 1'
#
loop_
_entity.id
_entity.type
_entity.pdbx_description
1 polymer ?
#
loop_
_entity_poly.entity_id
_entity_poly.type
_entity_poly.pdbx_seq_one_letter_code
_entity_poly.pdbx_strand_id
1 'polypeptide(L)'
;MFMFLQLASGSPFFGVSVQGGFQAEADIAAAARTVRLVVESSQQSMVTFAARLPLSTAVQNVTAGAVLQLYTIAITNIVTLTDRISWAAINRTDPPAEVFATLHTAYNTVVASLQQESPAAVTLITSYSSANGATIAKSGQNVLLILGDIFNSLSIFSNTINSFPSQVTAKDVFEKLTKSQIATIVGALDALRAELTIISGTLMETAMTLTDSDALLSNYINMLSQSFSNIDSNLSNLFNKLTSLSVDFERQFRASESTVANDVRVFNARITSFRDNIIAPSASQILSITRPFSEKFSEAYTIIKPNVEDTFQLLINTATDTVLNAAQNLLFTTYRVLDSAMQRIPNAPSQGKACASEFINPYVQYLSSNIASVLTGCISSTASQAEGVLRNQLQGISALLKDRQAYFKMWNDAINGVSNTSDADTRNIALAKLTAIQSMRHS
;
A
#
# COMPACT_ATOMS: atom_id res chain seq x y z
N MET A 1 31.04 12.61 -29.66
CA MET A 1 31.38 12.86 -31.08
C MET A 1 30.07 13.07 -31.80
N PHE A 2 29.70 14.33 -32.03
CA PHE A 2 28.42 14.72 -32.64
C PHE A 2 28.51 14.54 -34.16
N MET A 3 27.75 13.62 -34.72
CA MET A 3 27.42 13.63 -36.15
C MET A 3 26.11 14.39 -36.33
N PHE A 4 26.22 15.66 -36.74
CA PHE A 4 25.12 16.36 -37.39
C PHE A 4 24.88 15.68 -38.74
N LEU A 5 23.76 14.97 -38.90
CA LEU A 5 23.25 14.71 -40.24
C LEU A 5 22.67 16.02 -40.76
N GLN A 6 23.50 16.75 -41.51
CA GLN A 6 23.04 17.81 -42.40
C GLN A 6 22.11 17.12 -43.42
N LEU A 7 20.80 17.35 -43.33
CA LEU A 7 19.89 17.11 -44.45
C LEU A 7 20.35 18.05 -45.56
N ALA A 8 21.24 17.51 -46.41
CA ALA A 8 21.64 18.17 -47.64
C ALA A 8 20.37 18.43 -48.44
N SER A 9 20.14 19.70 -48.74
CA SER A 9 19.19 20.16 -49.73
C SER A 9 19.33 19.31 -51.00
N GLY A 10 18.40 18.38 -51.21
CA GLY A 10 18.31 17.65 -52.46
C GLY A 10 17.98 18.63 -53.57
N SER A 11 18.95 18.90 -54.43
CA SER A 11 18.69 19.61 -55.68
C SER A 11 17.71 18.78 -56.53
N PRO A 12 16.75 19.42 -57.23
CA PRO A 12 15.88 18.69 -58.13
C PRO A 12 16.74 18.09 -59.25
N PHE A 13 16.70 16.76 -59.39
CA PHE A 13 17.23 16.04 -60.54
C PHE A 13 16.43 16.45 -61.79
N PHE A 14 16.82 17.55 -62.42
CA PHE A 14 16.41 17.87 -63.78
C PHE A 14 17.38 17.17 -64.74
N GLY A 15 16.87 16.24 -65.56
CA GLY A 15 17.58 15.80 -66.77
C GLY A 15 17.75 14.32 -67.02
N VAL A 16 17.21 13.42 -66.18
CA VAL A 16 17.16 11.99 -66.54
C VAL A 16 15.71 11.60 -66.82
N SER A 17 15.41 11.36 -68.10
CA SER A 17 14.22 10.65 -68.53
C SER A 17 14.30 9.21 -68.00
N VAL A 18 13.92 9.01 -66.74
CA VAL A 18 13.65 7.67 -66.21
C VAL A 18 12.35 7.21 -66.88
N GLN A 19 12.49 6.40 -67.94
CA GLN A 19 11.45 5.52 -68.49
C GLN A 19 11.18 4.37 -67.51
N GLY A 20 10.77 4.73 -66.30
CA GLY A 20 10.19 3.85 -65.29
C GLY A 20 8.93 4.57 -64.82
N GLY A 21 7.76 3.96 -65.06
CA GLY A 21 6.47 4.58 -64.79
C GLY A 21 6.27 4.82 -63.31
N PHE A 22 6.42 6.08 -62.87
CA PHE A 22 5.86 6.55 -61.60
C PHE A 22 4.34 6.35 -61.68
N GLN A 23 3.81 5.40 -60.92
CA GLN A 23 2.37 5.30 -60.69
C GLN A 23 2.08 6.14 -59.44
N ALA A 24 1.91 7.45 -59.68
CA ALA A 24 1.73 8.48 -58.65
C ALA A 24 0.78 8.07 -57.53
N GLU A 25 -0.35 7.47 -57.90
CA GLU A 25 -1.37 7.00 -56.99
C GLU A 25 -0.93 5.79 -56.14
N ALA A 26 -0.15 4.89 -56.73
CA ALA A 26 0.29 3.66 -56.08
C ALA A 26 1.39 3.97 -55.05
N ASP A 27 2.28 4.92 -55.37
CA ASP A 27 3.35 5.36 -54.47
C ASP A 27 2.79 6.08 -53.24
N ILE A 28 1.81 6.98 -53.43
CA ILE A 28 1.12 7.66 -52.32
C ILE A 28 0.34 6.65 -51.47
N ALA A 29 -0.39 5.73 -52.12
CA ALA A 29 -1.17 4.72 -51.40
C ALA A 29 -0.28 3.75 -50.62
N ALA A 30 0.88 3.38 -51.16
CA ALA A 30 1.87 2.55 -50.49
C ALA A 30 2.49 3.28 -49.30
N ALA A 31 2.98 4.51 -49.49
CA ALA A 31 3.57 5.32 -48.42
C ALA A 31 2.58 5.52 -47.26
N ALA A 32 1.33 5.84 -47.55
CA ALA A 32 0.29 6.01 -46.54
C ALA A 32 0.00 4.73 -45.75
N ARG A 33 0.04 3.55 -46.40
CA ARG A 33 -0.09 2.26 -45.70
C ARG A 33 1.12 1.94 -44.82
N THR A 34 2.32 2.40 -45.16
CA THR A 34 3.48 2.14 -44.30
C THR A 34 3.40 2.85 -42.95
N VAL A 35 2.66 3.96 -42.85
CA VAL A 35 2.38 4.64 -41.58
C VAL A 35 1.55 3.75 -40.66
N ARG A 36 0.55 3.04 -41.20
CA ARG A 36 -0.29 2.09 -40.46
C ARG A 36 0.49 0.93 -39.83
N LEU A 37 1.53 0.44 -40.51
CA LEU A 37 2.37 -0.65 -40.00
C LEU A 37 3.04 -0.32 -38.64
N VAL A 38 3.25 0.97 -38.34
CA VAL A 38 3.81 1.42 -37.04
C VAL A 38 2.85 1.15 -35.88
N VAL A 39 1.54 1.21 -36.14
CA VAL A 39 0.51 0.99 -35.12
C VAL A 39 0.25 -0.48 -34.94
N GLU A 40 0.17 -1.22 -36.04
CA GLU A 40 0.01 -2.66 -36.02
C GLU A 40 1.18 -3.35 -35.29
N SER A 41 2.41 -2.86 -35.45
CA SER A 41 3.58 -3.42 -34.77
C SER A 41 3.58 -3.24 -33.25
N SER A 42 2.85 -2.27 -32.73
CA SER A 42 2.77 -1.93 -31.30
C SER A 42 1.46 -2.36 -30.63
N GLN A 43 0.45 -2.75 -31.42
CA GLN A 43 -0.89 -3.09 -30.96
C GLN A 43 -0.90 -4.22 -29.92
N GLN A 44 -0.21 -5.32 -30.20
CA GLN A 44 -0.19 -6.46 -29.29
C GLN A 44 0.42 -6.09 -27.92
N SER A 45 1.47 -5.29 -27.92
CA SER A 45 2.12 -4.82 -26.69
C SER A 45 1.18 -3.91 -25.89
N MET A 46 0.44 -3.02 -26.55
CA MET A 46 -0.51 -2.12 -25.89
C MET A 46 -1.74 -2.85 -25.35
N VAL A 47 -2.26 -3.86 -26.06
CA VAL A 47 -3.33 -4.74 -25.55
C VAL A 47 -2.86 -5.50 -24.32
N THR A 48 -1.64 -6.05 -24.37
CA THR A 48 -1.05 -6.77 -23.23
C THR A 48 -0.86 -5.84 -22.03
N PHE A 49 -0.45 -4.59 -22.26
CA PHE A 49 -0.30 -3.57 -21.23
C PHE A 49 -1.65 -3.20 -20.60
N ALA A 50 -2.67 -2.95 -21.43
CA ALA A 50 -4.02 -2.62 -20.95
C ALA A 50 -4.61 -3.71 -20.06
N ALA A 51 -4.32 -4.99 -20.36
CA ALA A 51 -4.76 -6.13 -19.55
C ALA A 51 -4.12 -6.20 -18.16
N ARG A 52 -3.04 -5.44 -17.90
CA ARG A 52 -2.39 -5.36 -16.58
C ARG A 52 -2.98 -4.27 -15.67
N LEU A 53 -3.92 -3.47 -16.18
CA LEU A 53 -4.55 -2.41 -15.39
C LEU A 53 -5.66 -2.96 -14.49
N PRO A 54 -5.90 -2.33 -13.32
CA PRO A 54 -5.20 -1.17 -12.78
C PRO A 54 -3.82 -1.49 -12.17
N LEU A 55 -2.90 -0.51 -12.19
CA LEU A 55 -1.60 -0.62 -11.50
C LEU A 55 -1.71 -0.21 -10.02
N SER A 56 -0.74 -0.64 -9.20
CA SER A 56 -0.76 -0.58 -7.74
C SER A 56 -0.76 0.84 -7.15
N THR A 57 -0.25 1.84 -7.87
CA THR A 57 -0.23 3.23 -7.40
C THR A 57 -1.07 4.14 -8.27
N ALA A 58 -1.69 5.16 -7.64
CA ALA A 58 -2.49 6.15 -8.35
C ALA A 58 -1.70 6.85 -9.47
N VAL A 59 -0.43 7.20 -9.22
CA VAL A 59 0.45 7.84 -10.20
C VAL A 59 0.71 6.93 -11.40
N GLN A 60 1.08 5.66 -11.16
CA GLN A 60 1.32 4.70 -12.24
C GLN A 60 0.04 4.43 -13.03
N ASN A 61 -1.10 4.28 -12.35
CA ASN A 61 -2.39 3.99 -12.98
C ASN A 61 -2.89 5.15 -13.85
N VAL A 62 -2.81 6.39 -13.37
CA VAL A 62 -3.17 7.59 -14.15
C VAL A 62 -2.22 7.76 -15.34
N THR A 63 -0.92 7.53 -15.15
CA THR A 63 0.06 7.58 -16.24
C THR A 63 -0.19 6.49 -17.28
N ALA A 64 -0.56 5.29 -16.86
CA ALA A 64 -0.93 4.21 -17.76
C ALA A 64 -2.17 4.55 -18.61
N GLY A 65 -3.17 5.20 -17.99
CA GLY A 65 -4.30 5.77 -18.71
C GLY A 65 -3.87 6.78 -19.77
N ALA A 66 -2.93 7.67 -19.45
CA ALA A 66 -2.38 8.64 -20.40
C ALA A 66 -1.63 7.97 -21.58
N VAL A 67 -0.87 6.91 -21.32
CA VAL A 67 -0.18 6.12 -22.37
C VAL A 67 -1.20 5.50 -23.32
N LEU A 68 -2.24 4.84 -22.80
CA LEU A 68 -3.30 4.24 -23.61
C LEU A 68 -4.13 5.29 -24.36
N GLN A 69 -4.35 6.45 -23.74
CA GLN A 69 -5.03 7.58 -24.37
C GLN A 69 -4.25 8.08 -25.57
N LEU A 70 -2.94 8.34 -25.45
CA LEU A 70 -2.12 8.77 -26.59
C LEU A 70 -2.05 7.70 -27.69
N TYR A 71 -1.93 6.42 -27.31
CA TYR A 71 -1.96 5.34 -28.28
C TYR A 71 -3.29 5.27 -29.05
N THR A 72 -4.42 5.45 -28.35
CA THR A 72 -5.75 5.40 -28.96
C THR A 72 -6.05 6.66 -29.78
N ILE A 73 -5.80 7.84 -29.20
CA ILE A 73 -6.29 9.12 -29.72
C ILE A 73 -5.31 9.77 -30.68
N ALA A 74 -4.01 9.71 -30.40
CA ALA A 74 -3.01 10.30 -31.30
C ALA A 74 -2.66 9.31 -32.41
N ILE A 75 -2.27 8.10 -32.05
CA ILE A 75 -1.69 7.15 -33.00
C ILE A 75 -2.77 6.54 -33.93
N THR A 76 -3.91 6.10 -33.42
CA THR A 76 -4.96 5.47 -34.24
C THR A 76 -5.70 6.47 -35.15
N ASN A 77 -5.92 7.71 -34.68
CA ASN A 77 -6.53 8.75 -35.52
C ASN A 77 -5.62 9.13 -36.69
N ILE A 78 -4.29 9.22 -36.48
CA ILE A 78 -3.36 9.47 -37.59
C ILE A 78 -3.39 8.33 -38.61
N VAL A 79 -3.47 7.07 -38.17
CA VAL A 79 -3.66 5.93 -39.08
C VAL A 79 -4.94 6.03 -39.87
N THR A 80 -6.03 6.44 -39.23
CA THR A 80 -7.31 6.63 -39.91
C THR A 80 -7.18 7.67 -41.03
N LEU A 81 -6.48 8.78 -40.79
CA LEU A 81 -6.19 9.77 -41.82
C LEU A 81 -5.31 9.20 -42.94
N THR A 82 -4.26 8.46 -42.63
CA THR A 82 -3.40 7.87 -43.68
C THR A 82 -4.12 6.79 -44.48
N ASP A 83 -4.99 5.99 -43.86
CA ASP A 83 -5.85 5.04 -44.58
C ASP A 83 -6.82 5.78 -45.52
N ARG A 84 -7.35 6.94 -45.11
CA ARG A 84 -8.16 7.80 -45.99
C ARG A 84 -7.34 8.39 -47.15
N ILE A 85 -6.08 8.77 -46.93
CA ILE A 85 -5.17 9.22 -48.00
C ILE A 85 -4.90 8.06 -48.99
N SER A 86 -4.65 6.86 -48.48
CA SER A 86 -4.45 5.67 -49.32
C SER A 86 -5.69 5.34 -50.16
N TRP A 87 -6.87 5.39 -49.56
CA TRP A 87 -8.15 5.22 -50.26
C TRP A 87 -8.36 6.28 -51.33
N ALA A 88 -8.16 7.56 -50.99
CA ALA A 88 -8.36 8.68 -51.91
C ALA A 88 -7.48 8.57 -53.16
N ALA A 89 -6.22 8.15 -52.99
CA ALA A 89 -5.28 7.99 -54.10
C ALA A 89 -5.76 6.95 -55.15
N ILE A 90 -6.41 5.87 -54.71
CA ILE A 90 -6.85 4.77 -55.60
C ILE A 90 -8.35 4.81 -55.93
N ASN A 91 -9.07 5.84 -55.46
CA ASN A 91 -10.52 5.93 -55.62
C ASN A 91 -10.90 6.27 -57.08
N ARG A 92 -11.74 5.41 -57.68
CA ARG A 92 -12.20 5.53 -59.07
C ARG A 92 -13.71 5.78 -59.20
N THR A 93 -14.42 5.87 -58.09
CA THR A 93 -15.90 5.83 -58.08
C THR A 93 -16.50 7.15 -57.62
N ASP A 94 -15.85 7.83 -56.67
CA ASP A 94 -16.46 8.93 -55.96
C ASP A 94 -16.02 10.28 -56.56
N PRO A 95 -16.89 11.30 -56.54
CA PRO A 95 -16.54 12.63 -57.01
C PRO A 95 -15.35 13.19 -56.22
N PRO A 96 -14.38 13.88 -56.87
CA PRO A 96 -13.26 14.50 -56.19
C PRO A 96 -13.66 15.40 -55.01
N ALA A 97 -14.73 16.18 -55.15
CA ALA A 97 -15.23 17.04 -54.08
C ALA A 97 -15.59 16.25 -52.80
N GLU A 98 -16.18 15.06 -52.94
CA GLU A 98 -16.55 14.19 -51.81
C GLU A 98 -15.32 13.53 -51.16
N VAL A 99 -14.36 13.09 -51.98
CA VAL A 99 -13.10 12.49 -51.53
C VAL A 99 -12.27 13.52 -50.75
N PHE A 100 -12.09 14.73 -51.28
CA PHE A 100 -11.31 15.78 -50.62
C PHE A 100 -12.02 16.36 -49.38
N ALA A 101 -13.37 16.45 -49.38
CA ALA A 101 -14.12 16.81 -48.17
C ALA A 101 -13.96 15.77 -47.04
N THR A 102 -13.91 14.49 -47.40
CA THR A 102 -13.66 13.39 -46.45
C THR A 102 -12.24 13.47 -45.87
N LEU A 103 -11.24 13.73 -46.72
CA LEU A 103 -9.86 13.95 -46.26
C LEU A 103 -9.75 15.17 -45.34
N HIS A 104 -10.42 16.27 -45.67
CA HIS A 104 -10.46 17.49 -44.86
C HIS A 104 -11.07 17.24 -43.48
N THR A 105 -12.17 16.48 -43.43
CA THR A 105 -12.80 16.09 -42.16
C THR A 105 -11.87 15.22 -41.33
N ALA A 106 -11.24 14.20 -41.93
CA ALA A 106 -10.29 13.33 -41.24
C ALA A 106 -9.09 14.12 -40.69
N TYR A 107 -8.54 15.06 -41.47
CA TYR A 107 -7.44 15.93 -41.04
C TYR A 107 -7.82 16.76 -39.82
N ASN A 108 -8.97 17.46 -39.87
CA ASN A 108 -9.41 18.31 -38.77
C ASN A 108 -9.66 17.51 -37.48
N THR A 109 -10.20 16.29 -37.58
CA THR A 109 -10.38 15.40 -36.43
C THR A 109 -9.03 15.05 -35.79
N VAL A 110 -8.04 14.64 -36.59
CA VAL A 110 -6.70 14.30 -36.09
C VAL A 110 -6.04 15.51 -35.43
N VAL A 111 -6.06 16.67 -36.09
CA VAL A 111 -5.45 17.89 -35.56
C VAL A 111 -6.12 18.34 -34.27
N ALA A 112 -7.46 18.31 -34.21
CA ALA A 112 -8.19 18.65 -32.99
C ALA A 112 -7.81 17.72 -31.83
N SER A 113 -7.78 16.40 -32.04
CA SER A 113 -7.38 15.44 -31.02
C SER A 113 -5.93 15.65 -30.56
N LEU A 114 -5.00 15.91 -31.48
CA LEU A 114 -3.59 16.19 -31.14
C LEU A 114 -3.40 17.51 -30.37
N GLN A 115 -4.21 18.53 -30.67
CA GLN A 115 -4.09 19.85 -30.04
C GLN A 115 -4.84 19.95 -28.71
N GLN A 116 -5.96 19.25 -28.56
CA GLN A 116 -6.85 19.40 -27.41
C GLN A 116 -6.69 18.27 -26.38
N GLU A 117 -6.49 17.03 -26.84
CA GLU A 117 -6.56 15.85 -25.97
C GLU A 117 -5.16 15.34 -25.57
N SER A 118 -4.21 15.34 -26.51
CA SER A 118 -2.84 14.89 -26.26
C SER A 118 -2.07 15.68 -25.19
N PRO A 119 -2.19 17.01 -25.04
CA PRO A 119 -1.35 17.77 -24.10
C PRO A 119 -1.50 17.35 -22.64
N ALA A 120 -2.72 17.01 -22.21
CA ALA A 120 -2.98 16.55 -20.84
C ALA A 120 -2.30 15.20 -20.58
N ALA A 121 -2.43 14.25 -21.51
CA ALA A 121 -1.79 12.95 -21.41
C ALA A 121 -0.24 13.05 -21.45
N VAL A 122 0.31 13.92 -22.31
CA VAL A 122 1.75 14.21 -22.35
C VAL A 122 2.23 14.79 -21.02
N THR A 123 1.47 15.69 -20.39
CA THR A 123 1.83 16.28 -19.09
C THR A 123 1.90 15.23 -17.98
N LEU A 124 0.96 14.28 -17.96
CA LEU A 124 0.98 13.17 -17.03
C LEU A 124 2.20 12.28 -17.23
N ILE A 125 2.54 11.96 -18.48
CA ILE A 125 3.74 11.19 -18.82
C ILE A 125 5.02 11.96 -18.45
N THR A 126 5.10 13.27 -18.71
CA THR A 126 6.26 14.10 -18.34
C THR A 126 6.46 14.14 -16.83
N SER A 127 5.38 14.19 -16.05
CA SER A 127 5.44 14.19 -14.59
C SER A 127 6.00 12.86 -14.05
N TYR A 128 5.70 11.76 -14.73
CA TYR A 128 6.25 10.45 -14.41
C TYR A 128 7.69 10.28 -14.94
N SER A 129 7.91 10.49 -16.23
CA SER A 129 9.19 10.42 -16.93
C SER A 129 9.40 11.66 -17.79
N SER A 130 10.23 12.58 -17.29
CA SER A 130 10.50 13.86 -17.95
C SER A 130 11.10 13.68 -19.35
N ALA A 131 11.98 12.71 -19.53
CA ALA A 131 12.64 12.41 -20.81
C ALA A 131 11.66 11.83 -21.85
N ASN A 132 10.82 10.87 -21.47
CA ASN A 132 9.86 10.26 -22.37
C ASN A 132 8.76 11.24 -22.75
N GLY A 133 8.25 11.99 -21.77
CA GLY A 133 7.26 13.05 -22.01
C GLY A 133 7.78 14.15 -22.95
N ALA A 134 9.04 14.59 -22.78
CA ALA A 134 9.65 15.57 -23.67
C ALA A 134 9.85 15.04 -25.10
N THR A 135 10.25 13.77 -25.25
CA THR A 135 10.39 13.11 -26.55
C THR A 135 9.04 13.03 -27.28
N ILE A 136 8.00 12.57 -26.59
CA ILE A 136 6.63 12.50 -27.13
C ILE A 136 6.12 13.89 -27.50
N ALA A 137 6.33 14.90 -26.66
CA ALA A 137 5.91 16.27 -26.93
C ALA A 137 6.55 16.84 -28.20
N LYS A 138 7.87 16.65 -28.35
CA LYS A 138 8.62 17.10 -29.53
C LYS A 138 8.14 16.42 -30.80
N SER A 139 8.06 15.08 -30.79
CA SER A 139 7.56 14.34 -31.96
C SER A 139 6.10 14.68 -32.28
N GLY A 140 5.25 14.91 -31.27
CA GLY A 140 3.88 15.36 -31.46
C GLY A 140 3.77 16.72 -32.18
N GLN A 141 4.67 17.67 -31.86
CA GLN A 141 4.77 18.95 -32.58
C GLN A 141 5.22 18.75 -34.03
N ASN A 142 6.21 17.88 -34.27
CA ASN A 142 6.65 17.55 -35.63
C ASN A 142 5.53 16.91 -36.44
N VAL A 143 4.76 15.99 -35.84
CA VAL A 143 3.58 15.39 -36.47
C VAL A 143 2.57 16.47 -36.88
N LEU A 144 2.25 17.44 -36.01
CA LEU A 144 1.33 18.53 -36.36
C LEU A 144 1.82 19.35 -37.56
N LEU A 145 3.12 19.64 -37.64
CA LEU A 145 3.72 20.34 -38.78
C LEU A 145 3.61 19.50 -40.07
N ILE A 146 3.99 18.23 -40.01
CA ILE A 146 3.96 17.31 -41.16
C ILE A 146 2.52 17.12 -41.67
N LEU A 147 1.55 16.98 -40.77
CA LEU A 147 0.14 16.90 -41.13
C LEU A 147 -0.34 18.19 -41.84
N GLY A 148 0.13 19.35 -41.38
CA GLY A 148 -0.10 20.63 -42.05
C GLY A 148 0.47 20.66 -43.48
N ASP A 149 1.70 20.17 -43.68
CA ASP A 149 2.34 20.09 -45.00
C ASP A 149 1.60 19.15 -45.96
N ILE A 150 1.17 17.99 -45.47
CA ILE A 150 0.33 17.05 -46.22
C ILE A 150 -0.98 17.72 -46.64
N PHE A 151 -1.66 18.38 -45.69
CA PHE A 151 -2.95 19.01 -45.96
C PHE A 151 -2.85 20.21 -46.92
N ASN A 152 -1.82 21.04 -46.78
CA ASN A 152 -1.54 22.15 -47.71
C ASN A 152 -1.29 21.63 -49.12
N SER A 153 -0.54 20.55 -49.26
CA SER A 153 -0.29 19.88 -50.54
C SER A 153 -1.60 19.34 -51.15
N LEU A 154 -2.42 18.65 -50.36
CA LEU A 154 -3.73 18.14 -50.78
C LEU A 154 -4.71 19.26 -51.21
N SER A 155 -4.67 20.41 -50.53
CA SER A 155 -5.52 21.57 -50.84
C SER A 155 -5.18 22.20 -52.19
N ILE A 156 -3.90 22.22 -52.56
CA ILE A 156 -3.46 22.68 -53.89
C ILE A 156 -4.06 21.78 -55.00
N PHE A 157 -4.16 20.48 -54.77
CA PHE A 157 -4.78 19.55 -55.72
C PHE A 157 -6.28 19.76 -55.82
N SER A 158 -6.96 19.99 -54.68
CA SER A 158 -8.38 20.31 -54.66
C SER A 158 -8.72 21.53 -55.52
N ASN A 159 -7.87 22.57 -55.49
CA ASN A 159 -8.07 23.78 -56.30
C ASN A 159 -7.83 23.53 -57.80
N THR A 160 -7.08 22.49 -58.16
CA THR A 160 -6.78 22.12 -59.55
C THR A 160 -7.97 21.39 -60.20
N ILE A 161 -8.88 20.81 -59.40
CA ILE A 161 -10.11 20.12 -59.87
C ILE A 161 -10.98 21.06 -60.71
N ASN A 162 -11.07 22.34 -60.35
CA ASN A 162 -11.88 23.33 -61.06
C ASN A 162 -11.36 23.68 -62.48
N SER A 163 -10.19 23.18 -62.86
CA SER A 163 -9.59 23.39 -64.18
C SER A 163 -9.88 22.26 -65.19
N PHE A 164 -10.55 21.18 -64.77
CA PHE A 164 -10.84 20.05 -65.65
C PHE A 164 -12.15 20.25 -66.45
N PRO A 165 -12.12 20.02 -67.78
CA PRO A 165 -13.26 20.27 -68.67
C PRO A 165 -14.33 19.16 -68.69
N SER A 166 -14.16 18.05 -67.95
CA SER A 166 -15.10 16.90 -67.92
C SER A 166 -15.17 16.25 -66.53
N GLN A 167 -16.12 15.33 -66.32
CA GLN A 167 -16.24 14.56 -65.08
C GLN A 167 -14.97 13.72 -64.86
N VAL A 168 -14.20 14.03 -63.81
CA VAL A 168 -12.97 13.33 -63.41
C VAL A 168 -13.18 12.63 -62.08
N THR A 169 -12.53 11.50 -61.88
CA THR A 169 -12.46 10.78 -60.61
C THR A 169 -11.33 11.32 -59.74
N ALA A 170 -11.31 11.01 -58.44
CA ALA A 170 -10.21 11.42 -57.57
C ALA A 170 -8.85 10.86 -58.04
N LYS A 171 -8.80 9.62 -58.53
CA LYS A 171 -7.60 9.04 -59.16
C LYS A 171 -7.05 9.90 -60.30
N ASP A 172 -7.93 10.40 -61.17
CA ASP A 172 -7.51 11.25 -62.30
C ASP A 172 -6.85 12.56 -61.84
N VAL A 173 -7.21 13.06 -60.65
CA VAL A 173 -6.58 14.23 -60.02
C VAL A 173 -5.18 13.88 -59.51
N PHE A 174 -5.00 12.69 -58.91
CA PHE A 174 -3.70 12.21 -58.44
C PHE A 174 -2.74 11.82 -59.59
N GLU A 175 -3.24 11.33 -60.72
CA GLU A 175 -2.44 11.04 -61.92
C GLU A 175 -1.89 12.30 -62.61
N LYS A 176 -2.53 13.45 -62.39
CA LYS A 176 -2.14 14.73 -62.98
C LYS A 176 -1.12 15.50 -62.13
N LEU A 177 -0.72 14.94 -60.99
CA LEU A 177 0.30 15.52 -60.14
C LEU A 177 1.67 15.55 -60.84
N THR A 178 2.38 16.65 -60.65
CA THR A 178 3.78 16.72 -61.06
C THR A 178 4.62 15.76 -60.21
N LYS A 179 5.71 15.23 -60.76
CA LYS A 179 6.67 14.39 -60.02
C LYS A 179 7.16 15.04 -58.73
N SER A 180 7.30 16.38 -58.73
CA SER A 180 7.66 17.16 -57.54
C SER A 180 6.58 17.09 -56.45
N GLN A 181 5.30 17.21 -56.81
CA GLN A 181 4.18 17.15 -55.86
C GLN A 181 4.00 15.75 -55.26
N ILE A 182 4.19 14.71 -56.07
CA ILE A 182 4.16 13.31 -55.61
C ILE A 182 5.29 13.06 -54.61
N ALA A 183 6.51 13.48 -54.94
CA ALA A 183 7.66 13.34 -54.05
C ALA A 183 7.47 14.09 -52.72
N THR A 184 6.82 15.26 -52.73
CA THR A 184 6.50 16.01 -51.51
C THR A 184 5.54 15.25 -50.58
N ILE A 185 4.43 14.70 -51.11
CA ILE A 185 3.48 13.94 -50.29
C ILE A 185 4.12 12.66 -49.75
N VAL A 186 4.80 11.89 -50.61
CA VAL A 186 5.46 10.65 -50.21
C VAL A 186 6.52 10.92 -49.14
N GLY A 187 7.35 11.95 -49.33
CA GLY A 187 8.34 12.36 -48.33
C GLY A 187 7.71 12.82 -47.00
N ALA A 188 6.57 13.51 -47.04
CA ALA A 188 5.85 13.89 -45.83
C ALA A 188 5.22 12.66 -45.11
N LEU A 189 4.71 11.68 -45.84
CA LEU A 189 4.21 10.42 -45.27
C LEU A 189 5.34 9.58 -44.66
N ASP A 190 6.52 9.56 -45.30
CA ASP A 190 7.72 8.90 -44.73
C ASP A 190 8.20 9.61 -43.46
N ALA A 191 8.21 10.95 -43.44
CA ALA A 191 8.52 11.72 -42.24
C ALA A 191 7.49 11.46 -41.12
N LEU A 192 6.20 11.39 -41.45
CA LEU A 192 5.13 11.07 -40.50
C LEU A 192 5.32 9.68 -39.89
N ARG A 193 5.68 8.68 -40.72
CA ARG A 193 6.02 7.34 -40.25
C ARG A 193 7.19 7.35 -39.26
N ALA A 194 8.24 8.12 -39.54
CA ALA A 194 9.40 8.21 -38.67
C ALA A 194 9.04 8.79 -37.29
N GLU A 195 8.28 9.89 -37.26
CA GLU A 195 7.83 10.49 -36.00
C GLU A 195 6.87 9.59 -35.22
N LEU A 196 5.95 8.90 -35.90
CA LEU A 196 5.08 7.92 -35.23
C LEU A 196 5.84 6.73 -34.67
N THR A 197 6.93 6.32 -35.31
CA THR A 197 7.79 5.25 -34.80
C THR A 197 8.44 5.67 -33.48
N ILE A 198 8.86 6.94 -33.37
CA ILE A 198 9.38 7.51 -32.12
C ILE A 198 8.29 7.51 -31.05
N ILE A 199 7.11 8.09 -31.34
CA ILE A 199 6.03 8.19 -30.35
C ILE A 199 5.61 6.80 -29.87
N SER A 200 5.36 5.85 -30.79
CA SER A 200 4.95 4.48 -30.46
C SER A 200 6.02 3.77 -29.62
N GLY A 201 7.30 3.86 -30.02
CA GLY A 201 8.42 3.29 -29.26
C GLY A 201 8.53 3.85 -27.85
N THR A 202 8.42 5.17 -27.68
CA THR A 202 8.49 5.82 -26.36
C THR A 202 7.26 5.50 -25.49
N LEU A 203 6.07 5.35 -26.06
CA LEU A 203 4.88 4.88 -25.33
C LEU A 203 5.06 3.43 -24.86
N MET A 204 5.60 2.55 -25.70
CA MET A 204 5.92 1.16 -25.32
C MET A 204 6.97 1.10 -24.20
N GLU A 205 8.03 1.90 -24.29
CA GLU A 205 9.04 2.01 -23.24
C GLU A 205 8.43 2.47 -21.90
N THR A 206 7.55 3.47 -21.96
CA THR A 206 6.84 3.97 -20.78
C THR A 206 5.92 2.90 -20.17
N ALA A 207 5.16 2.19 -21.01
CA ALA A 207 4.29 1.08 -20.59
C ALA A 207 5.08 -0.07 -19.92
N MET A 208 6.22 -0.47 -20.50
CA MET A 208 7.11 -1.47 -19.92
C MET A 208 7.67 -1.00 -18.57
N THR A 209 8.12 0.25 -18.49
CA THR A 209 8.67 0.82 -17.25
C THR A 209 7.63 0.87 -16.13
N LEU A 210 6.40 1.27 -16.45
CA LEU A 210 5.26 1.24 -15.52
C LEU A 210 5.01 -0.17 -14.98
N THR A 211 4.97 -1.14 -15.89
CA THR A 211 4.70 -2.54 -15.58
C THR A 211 5.79 -3.18 -14.73
N ASP A 212 7.06 -2.95 -15.06
CA ASP A 212 8.21 -3.46 -14.31
C ASP A 212 8.26 -2.86 -12.90
N SER A 213 7.97 -1.56 -12.79
CA SER A 213 7.93 -0.85 -11.51
C SER A 213 6.78 -1.36 -10.63
N ASP A 214 5.61 -1.62 -11.20
CA ASP A 214 4.46 -2.19 -10.51
C ASP A 214 4.75 -3.61 -9.98
N ALA A 215 5.40 -4.45 -10.78
CA ALA A 215 5.80 -5.80 -10.36
C ALA A 215 6.78 -5.76 -9.17
N LEU A 216 7.74 -4.83 -9.18
CA LEU A 216 8.67 -4.62 -8.06
C LEU A 216 7.93 -4.18 -6.79
N LEU A 217 7.02 -3.20 -6.89
CA LEU A 217 6.19 -2.77 -5.75
C LEU A 217 5.37 -3.90 -5.17
N SER A 218 4.64 -4.62 -6.02
CA SER A 218 3.79 -5.73 -5.61
C SER A 218 4.59 -6.79 -4.86
N ASN A 219 5.79 -7.11 -5.35
CA ASN A 219 6.69 -8.03 -4.67
C ASN A 219 7.11 -7.52 -3.29
N TYR A 220 7.53 -6.26 -3.19
CA TYR A 220 7.94 -5.68 -1.92
C TYR A 220 6.80 -5.58 -0.90
N ILE A 221 5.60 -5.22 -1.34
CA ILE A 221 4.39 -5.19 -0.50
C ILE A 221 4.09 -6.58 0.04
N ASN A 222 4.14 -7.61 -0.80
CA ASN A 222 3.90 -9.00 -0.38
C ASN A 222 4.92 -9.45 0.67
N MET A 223 6.21 -9.18 0.45
CA MET A 223 7.27 -9.52 1.39
C MET A 223 7.10 -8.84 2.76
N LEU A 224 6.81 -7.53 2.77
CA LEU A 224 6.61 -6.79 4.01
C LEU A 224 5.33 -7.23 4.72
N SER A 225 4.24 -7.45 3.99
CA SER A 225 2.94 -7.86 4.56
C SER A 225 3.04 -9.19 5.30
N GLN A 226 3.80 -10.16 4.76
CA GLN A 226 4.05 -11.43 5.43
C GLN A 226 4.81 -11.23 6.75
N SER A 227 5.86 -10.38 6.76
CA SER A 227 6.63 -10.09 7.97
C SER A 227 5.79 -9.38 9.04
N PHE A 228 4.95 -8.41 8.65
CA PHE A 228 4.06 -7.71 9.60
C PHE A 228 2.94 -8.60 10.14
N SER A 229 2.40 -9.52 9.32
CA SER A 229 1.40 -10.48 9.79
C SER A 229 1.94 -11.38 10.91
N ASN A 230 3.22 -11.76 10.85
CA ASN A 230 3.87 -12.53 11.92
C ASN A 230 4.04 -11.70 13.21
N ILE A 231 4.38 -10.41 13.09
CA ILE A 231 4.52 -9.50 14.23
C ILE A 231 3.16 -9.28 14.89
N ASP A 232 2.10 -9.07 14.10
CA ASP A 232 0.74 -8.88 14.58
C ASP A 232 0.22 -10.09 15.37
N SER A 233 0.45 -11.30 14.86
CA SER A 233 0.13 -12.54 15.58
C SER A 233 0.87 -12.63 16.92
N ASN A 234 2.15 -12.30 16.96
CA ASN A 234 2.95 -12.32 18.20
C ASN A 234 2.49 -11.25 19.21
N LEU A 235 2.14 -10.05 18.76
CA LEU A 235 1.58 -8.99 19.60
C LEU A 235 0.21 -9.37 20.17
N SER A 236 -0.66 -9.93 19.33
CA SER A 236 -1.97 -10.41 19.74
C SER A 236 -1.86 -11.50 20.81
N ASN A 237 -0.94 -12.45 20.62
CA ASN A 237 -0.66 -13.50 21.61
C ASN A 237 -0.14 -12.91 22.93
N LEU A 238 0.75 -11.91 22.88
CA LEU A 238 1.24 -11.23 24.07
C LEU A 238 0.11 -10.52 24.82
N PHE A 239 -0.68 -9.72 24.11
CA PHE A 239 -1.81 -8.99 24.68
C PHE A 239 -2.79 -9.94 25.38
N ASN A 240 -3.17 -11.03 24.71
CA ASN A 240 -4.07 -12.04 25.27
C ASN A 240 -3.47 -12.72 26.52
N LYS A 241 -2.16 -13.03 26.50
CA LYS A 241 -1.48 -13.64 27.65
C LYS A 241 -1.44 -12.71 28.86
N LEU A 242 -1.06 -11.44 28.67
CA LEU A 242 -1.00 -10.48 29.77
C LEU A 242 -2.39 -10.14 30.30
N THR A 243 -3.39 -10.03 29.43
CA THR A 243 -4.79 -9.84 29.81
C THR A 243 -5.27 -11.01 30.68
N SER A 244 -5.01 -12.25 30.27
CA SER A 244 -5.35 -13.44 31.05
C SER A 244 -4.70 -13.45 32.44
N LEU A 245 -3.40 -13.14 32.52
CA LEU A 245 -2.68 -13.04 33.80
C LEU A 245 -3.25 -11.94 34.70
N SER A 246 -3.63 -10.79 34.13
CA SER A 246 -4.27 -9.70 34.88
C SER A 246 -5.63 -10.12 35.43
N VAL A 247 -6.45 -10.79 34.62
CA VAL A 247 -7.75 -11.32 35.06
C VAL A 247 -7.57 -12.35 36.17
N ASP A 248 -6.58 -13.25 36.05
CA ASP A 248 -6.26 -14.23 37.09
C ASP A 248 -5.81 -13.57 38.39
N PHE A 249 -5.02 -12.49 38.29
CA PHE A 249 -4.63 -11.65 39.41
C PHE A 249 -5.86 -11.02 40.08
N GLU A 250 -6.71 -10.33 39.33
CA GLU A 250 -7.91 -9.69 39.87
C GLU A 250 -8.83 -10.68 40.56
N ARG A 251 -9.00 -11.87 39.97
CA ARG A 251 -9.78 -12.96 40.57
C ARG A 251 -9.20 -13.39 41.91
N GLN A 252 -7.89 -13.66 41.97
CA GLN A 252 -7.23 -14.07 43.22
C GLN A 252 -7.25 -12.95 44.28
N PHE A 253 -7.06 -11.71 43.85
CA PHE A 253 -7.09 -10.55 44.73
C PHE A 253 -8.50 -10.35 45.33
N ARG A 254 -9.56 -10.41 44.51
CA ARG A 254 -10.96 -10.40 45.00
C ARG A 254 -11.28 -11.57 45.92
N ALA A 255 -10.82 -12.77 45.58
CA ALA A 255 -11.04 -13.95 46.41
C ALA A 255 -10.38 -13.80 47.79
N SER A 256 -9.27 -13.06 47.90
CA SER A 256 -8.55 -12.87 49.16
C SER A 256 -9.39 -12.19 50.25
N GLU A 257 -10.13 -11.14 49.90
CA GLU A 257 -11.04 -10.43 50.81
C GLU A 257 -12.16 -11.37 51.30
N SER A 258 -12.83 -12.04 50.37
CA SER A 258 -13.92 -12.96 50.71
C SER A 258 -13.47 -14.13 51.59
N THR A 259 -12.25 -14.62 51.38
CA THR A 259 -11.65 -15.71 52.16
C THR A 259 -11.39 -15.26 53.59
N VAL A 260 -10.69 -14.13 53.77
CA VAL A 260 -10.39 -13.56 55.09
C VAL A 260 -11.69 -13.21 55.84
N ALA A 261 -12.65 -12.57 55.19
CA ALA A 261 -13.92 -12.22 55.81
C ALA A 261 -14.72 -13.46 56.23
N ASN A 262 -14.74 -14.52 55.42
CA ASN A 262 -15.41 -15.76 55.75
C ASN A 262 -14.73 -16.50 56.92
N ASP A 263 -13.39 -16.56 56.95
CA ASP A 263 -12.64 -17.19 58.03
C ASP A 263 -12.90 -16.50 59.39
N VAL A 264 -12.93 -15.16 59.41
CA VAL A 264 -13.31 -14.36 60.60
C VAL A 264 -14.73 -14.67 61.03
N ARG A 265 -15.67 -14.69 60.08
CA ARG A 265 -17.09 -14.93 60.35
C ARG A 265 -17.32 -16.31 60.95
N VAL A 266 -16.69 -17.34 60.38
CA VAL A 266 -16.78 -18.74 60.87
C VAL A 266 -16.20 -18.85 62.27
N PHE A 267 -15.02 -18.28 62.52
CA PHE A 267 -14.41 -18.27 63.84
C PHE A 267 -15.29 -17.55 64.87
N ASN A 268 -15.78 -16.35 64.54
CA ASN A 268 -16.64 -15.56 65.42
C ASN A 268 -17.95 -16.29 65.76
N ALA A 269 -18.57 -16.95 64.79
CA ALA A 269 -19.75 -17.77 65.01
C ALA A 269 -19.47 -18.90 66.02
N ARG A 270 -18.29 -19.53 65.91
CA ARG A 270 -17.84 -20.58 66.84
C ARG A 270 -17.58 -20.06 68.25
N ILE A 271 -16.99 -18.86 68.40
CA ILE A 271 -16.85 -18.23 69.72
C ILE A 271 -18.22 -17.93 70.34
N THR A 272 -19.16 -17.42 69.55
CA THR A 272 -20.51 -17.12 70.05
C THR A 272 -21.38 -18.34 70.33
N SER A 273 -20.97 -19.56 69.95
CA SER A 273 -21.72 -20.78 70.27
C SER A 273 -21.38 -21.35 71.65
N PHE A 274 -20.30 -20.87 72.29
CA PHE A 274 -20.01 -21.20 73.67
C PHE A 274 -21.06 -20.59 74.61
N ARG A 275 -21.48 -21.39 75.60
CA ARG A 275 -22.51 -21.09 76.61
C ARG A 275 -22.02 -21.38 78.02
N ASP A 276 -20.77 -21.82 78.17
CA ASP A 276 -20.14 -22.11 79.45
C ASP A 276 -19.73 -20.83 80.21
N ASN A 277 -19.35 -20.96 81.47
CA ASN A 277 -18.96 -19.85 82.35
C ASN A 277 -17.48 -19.47 82.26
N ILE A 278 -16.71 -20.00 81.30
CA ILE A 278 -15.28 -19.75 81.11
C ILE A 278 -15.05 -18.96 79.82
N ILE A 279 -15.45 -19.49 78.66
CA ILE A 279 -15.23 -18.87 77.34
C ILE A 279 -16.30 -17.83 77.03
N ALA A 280 -17.58 -18.08 77.36
CA ALA A 280 -18.67 -17.16 77.01
C ALA A 280 -18.52 -15.76 77.64
N PRO A 281 -18.07 -15.59 78.90
CA PRO A 281 -17.82 -14.27 79.49
C PRO A 281 -16.78 -13.44 78.73
N SER A 282 -15.79 -14.08 78.11
CA SER A 282 -14.72 -13.42 77.36
C SER A 282 -15.01 -13.30 75.85
N ALA A 283 -16.14 -13.80 75.38
CA ALA A 283 -16.49 -13.81 73.95
C ALA A 283 -16.48 -12.40 73.34
N SER A 284 -17.01 -11.40 74.04
CA SER A 284 -17.01 -10.00 73.57
C SER A 284 -15.59 -9.46 73.37
N GLN A 285 -14.68 -9.75 74.29
CA GLN A 285 -13.28 -9.36 74.21
C GLN A 285 -12.56 -10.06 73.04
N ILE A 286 -12.79 -11.36 72.85
CA ILE A 286 -12.23 -12.11 71.71
C ILE A 286 -12.74 -11.54 70.37
N LEU A 287 -14.04 -11.28 70.25
CA LEU A 287 -14.68 -10.72 69.05
C LEU A 287 -14.20 -9.29 68.74
N SER A 288 -13.91 -8.49 69.75
CA SER A 288 -13.41 -7.11 69.59
C SER A 288 -12.04 -7.04 68.92
N ILE A 289 -11.35 -8.17 68.74
CA ILE A 289 -10.01 -8.26 68.16
C ILE A 289 -10.03 -8.94 66.80
N THR A 290 -10.90 -9.93 66.62
CA THR A 290 -11.03 -10.65 65.34
C THR A 290 -11.84 -9.85 64.31
N ARG A 291 -12.82 -9.03 64.72
CA ARG A 291 -13.58 -8.15 63.81
C ARG A 291 -12.70 -7.06 63.18
N PRO A 292 -11.93 -6.25 63.94
CA PRO A 292 -11.07 -5.22 63.35
C PRO A 292 -10.01 -5.79 62.40
N PHE A 293 -9.61 -7.05 62.56
CA PHE A 293 -8.68 -7.69 61.63
C PHE A 293 -9.28 -7.83 60.22
N SER A 294 -10.53 -8.27 60.12
CA SER A 294 -11.27 -8.31 58.85
C SER A 294 -11.50 -6.92 58.28
N GLU A 295 -11.91 -5.99 59.14
CA GLU A 295 -12.28 -4.62 58.75
C GLU A 295 -11.04 -3.89 58.21
N LYS A 296 -9.89 -3.99 58.89
CA LYS A 296 -8.63 -3.39 58.43
C LYS A 296 -8.11 -4.02 57.14
N PHE A 297 -8.32 -5.32 56.94
CA PHE A 297 -7.98 -5.97 55.68
C PHE A 297 -8.87 -5.46 54.53
N SER A 298 -10.18 -5.37 54.74
CA SER A 298 -11.14 -4.87 53.75
C SER A 298 -10.92 -3.38 53.45
N GLU A 299 -10.61 -2.57 54.46
CA GLU A 299 -10.24 -1.16 54.29
C GLU A 299 -8.99 -1.00 53.42
N ALA A 300 -7.92 -1.74 53.72
CA ALA A 300 -6.70 -1.75 52.91
C ALA A 300 -6.96 -2.26 51.48
N TYR A 301 -7.75 -3.32 51.34
CA TYR A 301 -8.16 -3.85 50.04
C TYR A 301 -8.86 -2.80 49.18
N THR A 302 -9.83 -2.08 49.75
CA THR A 302 -10.64 -1.07 49.05
C THR A 302 -9.79 0.11 48.57
N ILE A 303 -8.74 0.48 49.32
CA ILE A 303 -7.80 1.54 48.95
C ILE A 303 -6.83 1.08 47.85
N ILE A 304 -6.33 -0.16 47.95
CA ILE A 304 -5.28 -0.66 47.07
C ILE A 304 -5.85 -1.09 45.71
N LYS A 305 -7.05 -1.66 45.68
CA LYS A 305 -7.65 -2.27 44.48
C LYS A 305 -7.64 -1.37 43.23
N PRO A 306 -8.16 -0.12 43.25
CA PRO A 306 -8.26 0.68 42.04
C PRO A 306 -6.89 1.01 41.45
N ASN A 307 -5.92 1.34 42.32
CA ASN A 307 -4.55 1.66 41.92
C ASN A 307 -3.86 0.47 41.23
N VAL A 308 -4.15 -0.74 41.70
CA VAL A 308 -3.58 -1.96 41.13
C VAL A 308 -4.20 -2.29 39.78
N GLU A 309 -5.53 -2.18 39.64
CA GLU A 309 -6.24 -2.38 38.36
C GLU A 309 -5.74 -1.37 37.29
N ASP A 310 -5.61 -0.09 37.64
CA ASP A 310 -5.11 0.96 36.72
C ASP A 310 -3.65 0.73 36.29
N THR A 311 -2.79 0.35 37.24
CA THR A 311 -1.36 0.13 36.97
C THR A 311 -1.14 -1.08 36.05
N PHE A 312 -1.96 -2.14 36.19
CA PHE A 312 -1.86 -3.30 35.30
C PHE A 312 -2.35 -3.00 33.90
N GLN A 313 -3.45 -2.26 33.75
CA GLN A 313 -3.91 -1.84 32.43
C GLN A 313 -2.87 -0.97 31.73
N LEU A 314 -2.22 -0.06 32.46
CA LEU A 314 -1.14 0.76 31.94
C LEU A 314 0.08 -0.07 31.51
N LEU A 315 0.47 -1.08 32.29
CA LEU A 315 1.56 -1.99 31.95
C LEU A 315 1.29 -2.75 30.64
N ILE A 316 0.06 -3.26 30.47
CA ILE A 316 -0.36 -3.98 29.26
C ILE A 316 -0.30 -3.05 28.04
N ASN A 317 -0.93 -1.87 28.14
CA ASN A 317 -0.98 -0.91 27.04
C ASN A 317 0.42 -0.41 26.64
N THR A 318 1.26 -0.07 27.62
CA THR A 318 2.62 0.44 27.36
C THR A 318 3.50 -0.61 26.67
N ALA A 319 3.35 -1.89 27.04
CA ALA A 319 4.09 -2.99 26.42
C ALA A 319 3.73 -3.17 24.94
N THR A 320 2.45 -3.05 24.58
CA THR A 320 2.01 -3.15 23.18
C THR A 320 2.33 -1.90 22.38
N ASP A 321 2.10 -0.71 22.94
CA ASP A 321 2.26 0.58 22.26
C ASP A 321 3.72 0.88 21.90
N THR A 322 4.66 0.46 22.74
CA THR A 322 6.10 0.64 22.46
C THR A 322 6.52 -0.13 21.20
N VAL A 323 6.03 -1.37 21.05
CA VAL A 323 6.35 -2.19 19.88
C VAL A 323 5.62 -1.70 18.63
N LEU A 324 4.36 -1.28 18.76
CA LEU A 324 3.58 -0.72 17.65
C LEU A 324 4.22 0.56 17.10
N ASN A 325 4.67 1.47 17.96
CA ASN A 325 5.37 2.69 17.53
C ASN A 325 6.67 2.38 16.80
N ALA A 326 7.45 1.40 17.26
CA ALA A 326 8.68 0.97 16.57
C ALA A 326 8.37 0.36 15.18
N ALA A 327 7.35 -0.49 15.10
CA ALA A 327 6.89 -1.08 13.84
C ALA A 327 6.39 -0.02 12.84
N GLN A 328 5.61 0.96 13.30
CA GLN A 328 5.10 2.06 12.48
C GLN A 328 6.22 2.94 11.91
N ASN A 329 7.20 3.32 12.74
CA ASN A 329 8.34 4.12 12.28
C ASN A 329 9.17 3.38 11.22
N LEU A 330 9.33 2.07 11.37
CA LEU A 330 10.06 1.24 10.42
C LEU A 330 9.29 1.08 9.09
N LEU A 331 7.97 0.86 9.14
CA LEU A 331 7.09 0.88 7.96
C LEU A 331 7.21 2.18 7.19
N PHE A 332 7.07 3.30 7.89
CA PHE A 332 7.10 4.63 7.28
C PHE A 332 8.46 4.92 6.63
N THR A 333 9.55 4.57 7.31
CA THR A 333 10.92 4.75 6.78
C THR A 333 11.13 3.88 5.54
N THR A 334 10.72 2.62 5.59
CA THR A 334 10.82 1.67 4.47
C THR A 334 10.03 2.18 3.27
N TYR A 335 8.78 2.61 3.48
CA TYR A 335 7.95 3.20 2.43
C TYR A 335 8.63 4.40 1.77
N ARG A 336 9.20 5.32 2.55
CA ARG A 336 9.90 6.50 1.99
C ARG A 336 11.11 6.13 1.13
N VAL A 337 11.89 5.13 1.54
CA VAL A 337 13.04 4.63 0.75
C VAL A 337 12.55 4.00 -0.55
N LEU A 338 11.51 3.18 -0.47
CA LEU A 338 10.89 2.55 -1.65
C LEU A 338 10.34 3.59 -2.61
N ASP A 339 9.48 4.51 -2.14
CA ASP A 339 8.89 5.58 -2.94
C ASP A 339 9.97 6.45 -3.61
N SER A 340 11.03 6.81 -2.88
CA SER A 340 12.14 7.59 -3.44
C SER A 340 12.92 6.84 -4.53
N ALA A 341 13.12 5.53 -4.40
CA ALA A 341 13.80 4.72 -5.40
C ALA A 341 12.91 4.49 -6.62
N MET A 342 11.63 4.21 -6.38
CA MET A 342 10.59 4.03 -7.39
C MET A 342 10.44 5.26 -8.29
N GLN A 343 10.48 6.48 -7.73
CA GLN A 343 10.40 7.74 -8.49
C GLN A 343 11.61 8.00 -9.39
N ARG A 344 12.72 7.27 -9.20
CA ARG A 344 13.92 7.41 -10.06
C ARG A 344 13.89 6.50 -11.27
N ILE A 345 13.19 5.36 -11.20
CA ILE A 345 13.09 4.39 -12.31
C ILE A 345 12.60 5.05 -13.61
N PRO A 346 11.56 5.90 -13.62
CA PRO A 346 11.04 6.47 -14.86
C PRO A 346 12.00 7.41 -15.59
N ASN A 347 12.93 8.05 -14.88
CA ASN A 347 13.85 9.04 -15.45
C ASN A 347 15.17 8.41 -15.94
N ALA A 348 15.50 7.22 -15.45
CA ALA A 348 16.64 6.44 -15.93
C ALA A 348 16.32 4.93 -15.83
N PRO A 349 15.50 4.37 -16.73
CA PRO A 349 14.93 3.03 -16.57
C PRO A 349 15.95 1.93 -16.29
N SER A 350 17.06 1.91 -17.04
CA SER A 350 18.14 0.91 -16.87
C SER A 350 18.86 1.06 -15.53
N GLN A 351 19.27 2.28 -15.17
CA GLN A 351 20.01 2.57 -13.93
C GLN A 351 19.11 2.47 -12.70
N GLY A 352 17.86 2.91 -12.81
CA GLY A 352 16.85 2.81 -11.75
C GLY A 352 16.47 1.37 -11.48
N LYS A 353 16.27 0.54 -12.52
CA LYS A 353 16.03 -0.90 -12.36
C LYS A 353 17.24 -1.62 -11.77
N ALA A 354 18.46 -1.27 -12.21
CA ALA A 354 19.68 -1.78 -11.61
C ALA A 354 19.77 -1.38 -10.13
N CYS A 355 19.52 -0.12 -9.79
CA CYS A 355 19.52 0.37 -8.42
C CYS A 355 18.47 -0.36 -7.54
N ALA A 356 17.25 -0.56 -8.08
CA ALA A 356 16.21 -1.31 -7.40
C ALA A 356 16.62 -2.77 -7.17
N SER A 357 17.27 -3.41 -8.15
CA SER A 357 17.69 -4.80 -8.04
C SER A 357 18.91 -4.99 -7.14
N GLU A 358 19.86 -4.06 -7.16
CA GLU A 358 21.16 -4.15 -6.48
C GLU A 358 21.09 -3.65 -5.02
N PHE A 359 20.29 -2.62 -4.74
CA PHE A 359 20.24 -2.00 -3.41
C PHE A 359 18.90 -2.18 -2.73
N ILE A 360 17.79 -1.97 -3.44
CA ILE A 360 16.46 -1.99 -2.83
C ILE A 360 15.99 -3.42 -2.55
N ASN A 361 16.15 -4.34 -3.51
CA ASN A 361 15.72 -5.72 -3.34
C ASN A 361 16.44 -6.41 -2.17
N PRO A 362 17.79 -6.33 -2.03
CA PRO A 362 18.47 -6.86 -0.85
C PRO A 362 18.08 -6.14 0.45
N TYR A 363 17.82 -4.83 0.41
CA TYR A 363 17.35 -4.09 1.58
C TYR A 363 15.96 -4.58 2.05
N VAL A 364 15.00 -4.75 1.14
CA VAL A 364 13.67 -5.28 1.45
C VAL A 364 13.74 -6.73 1.91
N GLN A 365 14.59 -7.56 1.28
CA GLN A 365 14.84 -8.94 1.71
C GLN A 365 15.43 -9.00 3.13
N TYR A 366 16.43 -8.16 3.40
CA TYR A 366 17.03 -8.05 4.71
C TYR A 366 15.99 -7.60 5.75
N LEU A 367 15.23 -6.54 5.47
CA LEU A 367 14.17 -6.09 6.35
C LEU A 367 13.12 -7.18 6.57
N SER A 368 12.57 -7.78 5.52
CA SER A 368 11.56 -8.84 5.63
C SER A 368 12.06 -10.02 6.48
N SER A 369 13.33 -10.40 6.32
CA SER A 369 13.95 -11.52 7.04
C SER A 369 14.30 -11.18 8.50
N ASN A 370 14.60 -9.92 8.82
CA ASN A 370 15.10 -9.53 10.14
C ASN A 370 14.09 -8.75 11.00
N ILE A 371 13.12 -8.06 10.39
CA ILE A 371 12.14 -7.25 11.11
C ILE A 371 11.29 -8.12 12.04
N ALA A 372 10.87 -9.28 11.53
CA ALA A 372 10.08 -10.24 12.29
C ALA A 372 10.90 -10.78 13.47
N SER A 373 12.15 -11.18 13.26
CA SER A 373 12.99 -11.74 14.34
C SER A 373 13.38 -10.70 15.39
N VAL A 374 13.78 -9.49 14.98
CA VAL A 374 14.18 -8.40 15.90
C VAL A 374 12.98 -7.92 16.72
N LEU A 375 11.85 -7.63 16.09
CA LEU A 375 10.65 -7.19 16.81
C LEU A 375 10.06 -8.32 17.66
N THR A 376 10.11 -9.58 17.21
CA THR A 376 9.73 -10.73 18.06
C THR A 376 10.67 -10.87 19.26
N GLY A 377 11.96 -10.57 19.10
CA GLY A 377 12.92 -10.44 20.20
C GLY A 377 12.51 -9.36 21.21
N CYS A 378 12.14 -8.16 20.74
CA CYS A 378 11.63 -7.08 21.59
C CYS A 378 10.32 -7.47 22.30
N ILE A 379 9.38 -8.10 21.58
CA ILE A 379 8.11 -8.60 22.12
C ILE A 379 8.39 -9.61 23.24
N SER A 380 9.23 -10.62 22.99
CA SER A 380 9.54 -11.66 23.97
C SER A 380 10.26 -11.11 25.21
N SER A 381 11.18 -10.16 25.04
CA SER A 381 11.85 -9.48 26.16
C SER A 381 10.86 -8.68 27.02
N THR A 382 10.03 -7.86 26.39
CA THR A 382 9.00 -7.06 27.09
C THR A 382 7.98 -7.96 27.79
N ALA A 383 7.56 -9.04 27.13
CA ALA A 383 6.67 -10.05 27.68
C ALA A 383 7.23 -10.69 28.95
N SER A 384 8.51 -11.08 28.92
CA SER A 384 9.16 -11.75 30.06
C SER A 384 9.22 -10.84 31.29
N GLN A 385 9.48 -9.54 31.10
CA GLN A 385 9.51 -8.56 32.18
C GLN A 385 8.12 -8.33 32.76
N ALA A 386 7.11 -8.10 31.92
CA ALA A 386 5.73 -7.90 32.36
C ALA A 386 5.15 -9.13 33.08
N GLU A 387 5.38 -10.33 32.53
CA GLU A 387 4.98 -11.59 33.16
C GLU A 387 5.68 -11.80 34.51
N GLY A 388 6.97 -11.48 34.61
CA GLY A 388 7.72 -11.55 35.86
C GLY A 388 7.11 -10.68 36.95
N VAL A 389 6.76 -9.42 36.63
CA VAL A 389 6.10 -8.52 37.58
C VAL A 389 4.74 -9.07 38.01
N LEU A 390 3.89 -9.49 37.07
CA LEU A 390 2.57 -10.07 37.37
C LEU A 390 2.65 -11.31 38.26
N ARG A 391 3.57 -12.25 37.96
CA ARG A 391 3.78 -13.46 38.77
C ARG A 391 4.27 -13.15 40.17
N ASN A 392 5.20 -12.20 40.32
CA ASN A 392 5.70 -11.80 41.63
C ASN A 392 4.59 -11.17 42.49
N GLN A 393 3.71 -10.38 41.89
CA GLN A 393 2.55 -9.81 42.59
C GLN A 393 1.54 -10.88 43.02
N LEU A 394 1.25 -11.85 42.15
CA LEU A 394 0.43 -13.03 42.50
C LEU A 394 1.01 -13.83 43.67
N GLN A 395 2.31 -14.08 43.67
CA GLN A 395 3.00 -14.75 44.78
C GLN A 395 2.92 -13.92 46.07
N GLY A 396 3.05 -12.60 45.98
CA GLY A 396 2.89 -11.68 47.11
C GLY A 396 1.51 -11.76 47.74
N ILE A 397 0.43 -11.76 46.94
CA ILE A 397 -0.94 -11.95 47.44
C ILE A 397 -1.10 -13.30 48.11
N SER A 398 -0.61 -14.37 47.48
CA SER A 398 -0.70 -15.73 48.04
C SER A 398 0.03 -15.83 49.38
N ALA A 399 1.22 -15.24 49.50
CA ALA A 399 1.97 -15.17 50.74
C ALA A 399 1.23 -14.37 51.82
N LEU A 400 0.66 -13.21 51.46
CA LEU A 400 -0.16 -12.40 52.36
C LEU A 400 -1.39 -13.18 52.84
N LEU A 401 -2.12 -13.83 51.94
CA LEU A 401 -3.28 -14.65 52.27
C LEU A 401 -2.88 -15.78 53.23
N LYS A 402 -1.79 -16.48 52.94
CA LYS A 402 -1.28 -17.58 53.77
C LYS A 402 -0.87 -17.09 55.16
N ASP A 403 -0.23 -15.94 55.26
CA ASP A 403 0.08 -15.29 56.54
C ASP A 403 -1.21 -15.01 57.32
N ARG A 404 -2.21 -14.37 56.70
CA ARG A 404 -3.51 -14.10 57.33
C ARG A 404 -4.24 -15.38 57.76
N GLN A 405 -4.20 -16.42 56.93
CA GLN A 405 -4.72 -17.76 57.24
C GLN A 405 -3.98 -18.45 58.39
N ALA A 406 -2.69 -18.18 58.60
CA ALA A 406 -1.97 -18.71 59.74
C ALA A 406 -2.52 -18.18 61.06
N TYR A 407 -2.89 -16.89 61.14
CA TYR A 407 -3.56 -16.34 62.32
C TYR A 407 -4.92 -17.02 62.58
N PHE A 408 -5.72 -17.23 61.54
CA PHE A 408 -6.99 -17.97 61.67
C PHE A 408 -6.79 -19.40 62.12
N LYS A 409 -5.75 -20.06 61.61
CA LYS A 409 -5.40 -21.41 62.03
C LYS A 409 -5.02 -21.43 63.51
N MET A 410 -4.18 -20.51 63.97
CA MET A 410 -3.83 -20.40 65.39
C MET A 410 -5.06 -20.20 66.28
N TRP A 411 -6.00 -19.35 65.87
CA TRP A 411 -7.25 -19.15 66.60
C TRP A 411 -8.13 -20.40 66.62
N ASN A 412 -8.27 -21.09 65.49
CA ASN A 412 -9.05 -22.33 65.42
C ASN A 412 -8.40 -23.48 66.21
N ASP A 413 -7.07 -23.60 66.17
CA ASP A 413 -6.29 -24.59 66.91
C ASP A 413 -6.44 -24.40 68.43
N ALA A 414 -6.57 -23.15 68.89
CA ALA A 414 -6.79 -22.84 70.31
C ALA A 414 -8.11 -23.41 70.86
N ILE A 415 -9.14 -23.56 70.01
CA ILE A 415 -10.46 -24.08 70.38
C ILE A 415 -10.78 -25.44 69.72
N ASN A 416 -9.78 -26.09 69.14
CA ASN A 416 -9.97 -27.38 68.50
C ASN A 416 -10.25 -28.46 69.54
N GLY A 417 -11.31 -29.26 69.33
CA GLY A 417 -11.79 -30.24 70.31
C GLY A 417 -12.45 -29.67 71.58
N VAL A 418 -12.55 -28.34 71.71
CA VAL A 418 -13.18 -27.68 72.85
C VAL A 418 -14.68 -27.48 72.59
N SER A 419 -15.50 -27.81 73.59
CA SER A 419 -16.96 -27.71 73.53
C SER A 419 -17.55 -27.20 74.84
N ASN A 420 -18.86 -26.93 74.85
CA ASN A 420 -19.60 -26.54 76.05
C ASN A 420 -19.54 -27.56 77.19
N THR A 421 -19.17 -28.82 76.92
CA THR A 421 -19.13 -29.91 77.91
C THR A 421 -17.72 -30.42 78.21
N SER A 422 -16.68 -29.81 77.63
CA SER A 422 -15.28 -30.13 77.98
C SER A 422 -15.00 -29.91 79.48
N ASP A 423 -13.93 -30.45 80.04
CA ASP A 423 -13.56 -30.16 81.43
C ASP A 423 -13.11 -28.70 81.60
N ALA A 424 -13.10 -28.21 82.85
CA ALA A 424 -12.79 -26.81 83.14
C ALA A 424 -11.34 -26.45 82.78
N ASP A 425 -10.39 -27.36 82.96
CA ASP A 425 -8.97 -27.10 82.68
C ASP A 425 -8.74 -26.96 81.17
N THR A 426 -9.33 -27.84 80.35
CA THR A 426 -9.30 -27.74 78.89
C THR A 426 -9.87 -26.41 78.39
N ARG A 427 -11.00 -25.95 78.94
CA ARG A 427 -11.59 -24.65 78.56
C ARG A 427 -10.75 -23.46 79.03
N ASN A 428 -10.17 -23.52 80.23
CA ASN A 428 -9.27 -22.49 80.75
C ASN A 428 -8.00 -22.37 79.90
N ILE A 429 -7.42 -23.50 79.48
CA ILE A 429 -6.27 -23.52 78.57
C ILE A 429 -6.63 -22.91 77.21
N ALA A 430 -7.81 -23.23 76.67
CA ALA A 430 -8.29 -22.66 75.41
C ALA A 430 -8.46 -21.14 75.51
N LEU A 431 -9.08 -20.66 76.60
CA LEU A 431 -9.23 -19.23 76.88
C LEU A 431 -7.86 -18.55 76.97
N ALA A 432 -6.93 -19.12 77.75
CA ALA A 432 -5.58 -18.58 77.90
C ALA A 432 -4.83 -18.49 76.56
N LYS A 433 -4.98 -19.48 75.66
CA LYS A 433 -4.41 -19.42 74.31
C LYS A 433 -5.03 -18.32 73.46
N LEU A 434 -6.37 -18.21 73.46
CA LEU A 434 -7.08 -17.17 72.72
C LEU A 434 -6.70 -15.77 73.19
N THR A 435 -6.50 -15.58 74.49
CA THR A 435 -6.12 -14.28 75.08
C THR A 435 -4.61 -14.01 75.00
N ALA A 436 -3.74 -15.02 75.05
CA ALA A 436 -2.29 -14.85 74.87
C ALA A 436 -1.92 -14.48 73.42
N ILE A 437 -2.69 -14.95 72.44
CA ILE A 437 -2.55 -14.50 71.05
C ILE A 437 -2.90 -13.00 70.91
N GLN A 438 -3.64 -12.41 71.87
CA GLN A 438 -3.93 -10.97 71.90
C GLN A 438 -2.70 -10.13 72.30
N SER A 439 -1.83 -10.63 73.19
CA SER A 439 -0.70 -9.85 73.73
C SER A 439 0.50 -9.75 72.80
N MET A 440 0.66 -10.69 71.85
CA MET A 440 1.73 -10.66 70.84
C MET A 440 1.50 -9.65 69.70
N ARG A 441 0.37 -8.91 69.71
CA ARG A 441 -0.03 -7.99 68.64
C ARG A 441 0.28 -6.51 68.92
N HIS A 442 0.72 -6.19 70.14
CA HIS A 442 1.13 -4.83 70.55
C HIS A 442 2.64 -4.61 70.58
N SER A 443 3.42 -5.62 70.16
CA SER A 443 4.85 -5.56 69.83
C SER A 443 5.03 -5.71 68.34
#